data_AF-W1YH31-F1
#
_entry.id   AF-W1YH31-F1
#
_cell.length_a   1.000
_cell.length_b   1.000
_cell.length_c   1.000
_cell.angle_alpha   90.00
_cell.angle_beta   90.00
_cell.angle_gamma   90.00
#
_symmetry.space_group_name_H-M   'P 1'
#
loop_
_entity.id
_entity.type
_entity.pdbx_description
1 polymer ?
#
loop_
_entity_poly.entity_id
_entity_poly.type
_entity_poly.pdbx_seq_one_letter_code
_entity_poly.pdbx_strand_id
1 'polypeptide(L)' 'QHSLQDVKALGIAGQMHGATLLDAQQRVLRPAILWNDGRCAQECTLLEARVPQSRVITGNLMMPGFTAPKLLWVQRH' A
#
# COMPACT_ATOMS: atom_id res chain seq x y z
N GLN A 1 2.74 -27.99 21.91
CA GLN A 1 3.29 -26.63 21.79
C GLN A 1 4.81 -26.73 21.93
N HIS A 2 5.58 -26.09 21.06
CA HIS A 2 7.04 -26.11 21.13
C HIS A 2 7.55 -24.86 21.85
N SER A 3 8.55 -25.04 22.70
CA SER A 3 9.27 -23.92 23.32
C SER A 3 10.00 -23.11 22.25
N LEU A 4 9.88 -21.78 22.29
CA LEU A 4 10.62 -20.86 21.42
C LEU A 4 11.90 -20.31 22.08
N GLN A 5 12.26 -20.80 23.29
CA GLN A 5 13.36 -20.25 24.10
C GLN A 5 14.72 -20.24 23.39
N ASP A 6 14.95 -21.16 22.44
CA ASP A 6 16.23 -21.26 21.71
C ASP A 6 16.28 -20.48 20.40
N VAL A 7 15.16 -19.87 19.96
CA VAL A 7 15.12 -19.07 18.73
C VAL A 7 16.02 -17.84 18.89
N LYS A 8 17.07 -17.73 18.06
CA LYS A 8 18.05 -16.63 18.11
C LYS A 8 17.71 -15.46 17.20
N ALA A 9 16.94 -15.69 16.13
CA ALA A 9 16.57 -14.68 15.17
C ALA A 9 15.28 -15.04 14.41
N LEU A 10 14.62 -14.01 13.88
CA LEU A 10 13.47 -14.13 12.98
C LEU A 10 13.71 -13.20 11.78
N GLY A 11 13.60 -13.75 10.57
CA GLY A 11 13.60 -12.99 9.33
C GLY A 11 12.19 -13.01 8.73
N ILE A 12 11.68 -11.86 8.34
CA ILE A 12 10.36 -11.74 7.71
C ILE A 12 10.54 -11.06 6.34
N ALA A 13 10.01 -11.72 5.32
CA ALA A 13 9.82 -11.14 4.00
C ALA A 13 8.32 -11.09 3.69
N GLY A 14 7.92 -10.20 2.81
CA GLY A 14 6.53 -10.07 2.43
C GLY A 14 6.38 -9.30 1.12
N GLN A 15 5.19 -9.36 0.56
CA GLN A 15 4.84 -8.52 -0.58
C GLN A 15 4.93 -7.03 -0.23
N MET A 16 5.43 -6.22 -1.16
CA MET A 16 5.45 -4.76 -1.05
C MET A 16 4.18 -4.15 -1.67
N HIS A 17 4.02 -2.84 -1.52
CA HIS A 17 3.01 -2.02 -2.21
C HIS A 17 1.53 -2.36 -1.93
N GLY A 18 1.23 -3.18 -0.91
CA GLY A 18 -0.12 -3.29 -0.38
C GLY A 18 -0.56 -2.03 0.37
N ALA A 19 -1.87 -1.87 0.58
CA ALA A 19 -2.43 -0.89 1.50
C ALA A 19 -3.17 -1.60 2.65
N THR A 20 -2.58 -1.60 3.84
CA THR A 20 -3.20 -2.04 5.09
C THR A 20 -3.55 -0.81 5.90
N LEU A 21 -4.84 -0.59 6.16
CA LEU A 21 -5.33 0.61 6.83
C LEU A 21 -5.75 0.27 8.26
N LEU A 22 -5.19 0.99 9.21
CA LEU A 22 -5.47 0.82 10.64
C LEU A 22 -6.07 2.11 11.19
N ASP A 23 -6.95 1.98 12.19
CA ASP A 23 -7.39 3.12 12.98
C ASP A 23 -6.36 3.51 14.05
N ALA A 24 -6.69 4.54 14.84
CA ALA A 24 -5.82 5.02 15.91
C ALA A 24 -5.58 3.98 17.02
N GLN A 25 -6.38 2.92 17.10
CA GLN A 25 -6.24 1.81 18.04
C GLN A 25 -5.57 0.59 17.39
N GLN A 26 -4.95 0.74 16.21
CA GLN A 26 -4.32 -0.33 15.45
C GLN A 26 -5.29 -1.43 14.97
N ARG A 27 -6.60 -1.14 14.91
CA ARG A 27 -7.59 -2.07 14.38
C ARG A 27 -7.68 -1.95 12.88
N VAL A 28 -7.75 -3.09 12.19
CA VAL A 28 -7.90 -3.16 10.73
C VAL A 28 -9.23 -2.53 10.33
N LEU A 29 -9.16 -1.52 9.45
CA LEU A 29 -10.33 -0.81 8.95
C LEU A 29 -11.05 -1.57 7.82
N ARG A 30 -10.29 -2.32 7.00
CA ARG A 30 -10.79 -3.07 5.85
C ARG A 30 -9.78 -4.12 5.37
N PRO A 31 -10.18 -5.08 4.52
CA PRO A 31 -9.24 -6.00 3.88
C PRO A 31 -8.11 -5.26 3.15
N ALA A 32 -6.88 -5.77 3.25
CA ALA A 32 -5.72 -5.16 2.60
C ALA A 32 -5.91 -5.12 1.07
N ILE A 33 -5.57 -3.99 0.45
CA ILE A 33 -5.58 -3.86 -1.02
C ILE A 33 -4.21 -4.34 -1.51
N LEU A 34 -4.16 -5.48 -2.20
CA LEU A 34 -2.91 -6.14 -2.61
C LEU A 34 -2.21 -5.40 -3.76
N TRP A 35 -0.96 -5.75 -4.03
CA TRP A 35 -0.12 -5.09 -5.05
C TRP A 35 -0.62 -5.31 -6.48
N ASN A 36 -1.29 -6.43 -6.74
CA ASN A 36 -1.85 -6.81 -8.04
C ASN A 36 -3.27 -6.26 -8.26
N ASP A 37 -3.80 -5.49 -7.31
CA ASP A 37 -5.13 -4.92 -7.39
C ASP A 37 -5.14 -3.66 -8.28
N GLY A 38 -5.92 -3.72 -9.37
CA GLY A 38 -5.99 -2.66 -10.39
C GLY A 38 -7.10 -1.62 -10.17
N ARG A 39 -7.86 -1.67 -9.07
CA ARG A 39 -9.12 -0.89 -8.92
C ARG A 39 -8.95 0.63 -8.95
N CYS A 40 -7.74 1.13 -8.72
CA CYS A 40 -7.43 2.56 -8.58
C CYS A 40 -6.75 3.17 -9.83
N ALA A 41 -6.99 2.61 -11.02
CA ALA A 41 -6.40 3.11 -12.26
C ALA A 41 -6.81 4.56 -12.58
N GLN A 42 -8.06 4.94 -12.29
CA GLN A 42 -8.52 6.32 -12.48
C GLN A 42 -7.78 7.29 -11.53
N GLU A 43 -7.57 6.88 -10.28
CA GLU A 43 -6.85 7.66 -9.28
C GLU A 43 -5.39 7.88 -9.64
N CYS A 44 -4.74 6.95 -10.34
CA CYS A 44 -3.39 7.16 -10.88
C CYS A 44 -3.35 8.38 -11.82
N THR A 45 -4.27 8.43 -12.80
CA THR A 45 -4.36 9.55 -13.74
C THR A 45 -4.66 10.87 -13.02
N LEU A 46 -5.57 10.85 -12.04
CA LEU A 46 -5.89 12.02 -11.24
C LEU A 46 -4.67 12.53 -10.45
N LEU A 47 -3.87 11.63 -9.88
CA LEU A 47 -2.67 12.00 -9.12
C LEU A 47 -1.55 12.53 -10.02
N GLU A 48 -1.32 11.94 -11.20
CA GLU A 48 -0.34 12.49 -12.15
C GLU A 48 -0.73 13.89 -12.64
N ALA A 49 -2.03 14.13 -12.88
CA ALA A 49 -2.52 15.46 -13.26
C ALA A 49 -2.38 16.49 -12.12
N ARG A 50 -2.62 16.08 -10.86
CA ARG A 50 -2.47 16.95 -9.68
C ARG A 50 -1.02 17.24 -9.33
N VAL A 51 -0.12 16.30 -9.62
CA VAL A 51 1.31 16.41 -9.33
C VAL A 51 2.11 16.08 -10.59
N PRO A 52 2.23 17.02 -11.55
CA PRO A 52 2.88 16.77 -12.84
C PRO A 52 4.36 16.33 -12.73
N GLN A 53 5.05 16.74 -11.66
CA GLN A 53 6.45 16.38 -11.38
C GLN A 53 6.61 15.07 -10.58
N SER A 54 5.51 14.36 -10.28
CA SER A 54 5.52 13.15 -9.44
C SER A 54 6.55 12.11 -9.87
N ARG A 55 6.75 11.91 -11.17
CA ARG A 55 7.73 10.95 -11.69
C ARG A 55 9.18 11.33 -11.36
N VAL A 56 9.49 12.63 -11.37
CA VAL A 56 10.82 13.13 -10.99
C VAL A 56 11.02 13.02 -9.48
N ILE A 57 9.99 13.35 -8.69
CA ILE A 57 10.05 13.32 -7.23
C ILE A 57 10.17 11.89 -6.70
N THR A 58 9.41 10.96 -7.27
CA THR A 58 9.29 9.57 -6.78
C THR A 58 10.19 8.59 -7.52
N GLY A 59 10.75 8.98 -8.66
CA GLY A 59 11.48 8.08 -9.57
C GLY A 59 10.61 7.00 -10.23
N ASN A 60 9.28 7.10 -10.12
CA ASN A 60 8.34 6.05 -10.54
C ASN A 60 7.13 6.64 -11.29
N LEU A 61 6.56 5.82 -12.19
CA LEU A 61 5.25 6.10 -12.80
C LEU A 61 4.14 5.92 -11.76
N MET A 62 3.06 6.70 -11.83
CA MET A 62 1.91 6.37 -10.99
C MET A 62 1.22 5.13 -11.53
N MET A 63 1.17 4.06 -10.75
CA MET A 63 0.56 2.79 -11.13
C MET A 63 -0.35 2.26 -10.02
N PRO A 64 -1.41 1.48 -10.35
CA PRO A 64 -2.36 0.97 -9.36
C PRO A 64 -1.72 0.13 -8.26
N GLY A 65 -0.54 -0.41 -8.52
CA GLY A 65 0.24 -1.13 -7.52
C GLY A 65 0.63 -0.28 -6.32
N PHE A 66 0.79 1.05 -6.44
CA PHE A 66 1.27 1.91 -5.37
C PHE A 66 0.20 2.35 -4.37
N THR A 67 0.64 2.75 -3.17
CA THR A 67 -0.25 3.06 -2.04
C THR A 67 -1.02 4.36 -2.22
N ALA A 68 -0.44 5.41 -2.81
CA ALA A 68 -1.11 6.71 -2.94
C ALA A 68 -2.40 6.66 -3.79
N PRO A 69 -2.42 6.04 -4.98
CA PRO A 69 -3.67 5.83 -5.73
C PRO A 69 -4.73 5.05 -4.95
N LYS A 70 -4.32 4.02 -4.18
CA LYS A 70 -5.22 3.22 -3.33
C LYS A 70 -5.87 4.06 -2.24
N LEU A 71 -5.11 4.96 -1.60
CA LEU A 71 -5.66 5.87 -0.58
C LEU A 71 -6.65 6.86 -1.19
N LEU A 72 -6.37 7.41 -2.37
CA LEU A 72 -7.33 8.27 -3.06
C LEU A 72 -8.60 7.50 -3.44
N TRP A 73 -8.48 6.23 -3.82
CA TRP A 73 -9.63 5.37 -4.12
C TRP A 73 -10.50 5.16 -2.87
N VAL A 74 -9.88 4.83 -1.72
CA VAL A 74 -10.57 4.67 -0.42
C VAL A 74 -11.24 5.98 0.03
N GLN A 75 -10.66 7.13 -0.29
CA GLN A 75 -11.31 8.41 0.02
C GLN A 75 -12.59 8.62 -0.80
N ARG A 76 -12.67 8.04 -2.00
CA ARG A 76 -13.76 8.25 -2.97
C ARG A 76 -14.85 7.17 -2.90
N HIS A 77 -14.56 6.01 -2.31
CA HIS A 77 -15.40 4.80 -2.31
C HIS A 77 -15.38 4.10 -0.96
#